data_AF-U9UTR7-F1
#
_entry.id   AF-U9UTR7-F1
#
_cell.length_a   1.000
_cell.length_b   1.000
_cell.length_c   1.000
_cell.angle_alpha   90.00
_cell.angle_beta   90.00
_cell.angle_gamma   90.00
#
_symmetry.space_group_name_H-M   'P 1'
#
loop_
_entity.id
_entity.type
_entity.pdbx_description
1 polymer ?
#
loop_
_entity_poly.entity_id
_entity_poly.type
_entity_poly.pdbx_seq_one_letter_code
_entity_poly.pdbx_strand_id
1 'polypeptide(L)'
;GLREVGIYRVPGADKAVNRLITAFNKNADAVDLSSEEYRDINIVAGALKRFFRDLPEPLMTFELYDEFIEANDLQDQDDKLYAIKDLLYRLPKPNFELLKRLIEHLERVTDYEETNHMYARNLAIVFGPNLLKS
;
A
#
# COMPACT_ATOMS: atom_id res chain seq x y z
N GLY A 1 3.90 15.54 -0.25
CA GLY A 1 3.93 14.16 -0.77
C GLY A 1 3.22 13.99 -2.10
N LEU A 2 1.93 14.34 -2.21
CA LEU A 2 1.11 13.95 -3.39
C LEU A 2 1.63 14.45 -4.75
N ARG A 3 2.43 15.52 -4.80
CA ARG A 3 3.05 16.05 -6.03
C ARG A 3 4.48 15.56 -6.26
N GLU A 4 5.02 14.72 -5.37
CA GLU A 4 6.39 14.19 -5.49
C GLU A 4 6.46 13.23 -6.68
N VAL A 5 7.36 13.51 -7.63
CA VAL A 5 7.51 12.71 -8.83
C VAL A 5 7.93 11.28 -8.47
N GLY A 6 7.09 10.32 -8.84
CA GLY A 6 7.32 8.91 -8.56
C GLY A 6 7.11 8.52 -7.11
N ILE A 7 6.29 9.23 -6.33
CA ILE A 7 5.92 8.84 -4.97
C ILE A 7 5.54 7.34 -4.90
N TYR A 8 6.00 6.64 -3.86
CA TYR A 8 5.96 5.18 -3.72
C TYR A 8 6.85 4.37 -4.67
N ARG A 9 7.14 4.82 -5.89
CA ARG A 9 8.07 4.15 -6.80
C ARG A 9 9.54 4.46 -6.45
N VAL A 10 9.85 5.73 -6.19
CA VAL A 10 11.20 6.18 -5.83
C VAL A 10 11.54 5.69 -4.41
N PRO A 11 12.72 5.05 -4.19
CA PRO A 11 13.11 4.61 -2.86
C PRO A 11 13.62 5.79 -2.04
N GLY A 12 13.21 5.85 -0.76
CA GLY A 12 13.89 6.68 0.23
C GLY A 12 15.19 6.03 0.71
N ALA A 13 16.02 6.77 1.44
CA ALA A 13 17.26 6.23 1.99
C ALA A 13 17.00 5.08 2.98
N ASP A 14 17.45 3.86 2.67
CA ASP A 14 17.17 2.64 3.45
C ASP A 14 17.49 2.77 4.94
N LYS A 15 18.60 3.43 5.29
CA LYS A 15 18.97 3.68 6.69
C LYS A 15 17.91 4.51 7.42
N ALA A 16 17.36 5.54 6.78
CA ALA A 16 16.33 6.39 7.36
C ALA A 16 14.98 5.65 7.43
N VAL A 17 14.63 4.85 6.41
CA VAL A 17 13.44 3.98 6.42
C VAL A 17 13.51 3.01 7.61
N ASN A 18 14.65 2.34 7.78
CA ASN A 18 14.87 1.41 8.91
C ASN A 18 14.72 2.11 10.26
N ARG A 19 15.32 3.31 10.42
CA ARG A 19 15.20 4.09 11.66
C ARG A 19 13.74 4.49 11.94
N LEU A 20 13.01 4.95 10.93
CA LEU A 20 11.60 5.31 11.07
C LEU A 20 10.75 4.11 11.52
N ILE A 21 10.95 2.94 10.92
CA ILE A 21 10.26 1.70 11.32
C ILE A 21 10.62 1.31 12.75
N THR A 22 11.90 1.35 13.12
CA THR A 22 12.33 1.09 14.50
C THR A 22 11.68 2.06 15.49
N ALA A 23 11.54 3.34 15.12
CA ALA A 23 10.89 4.34 15.96
C ALA A 23 9.39 4.01 16.16
N PHE A 24 8.67 3.68 15.08
CA PHE A 24 7.26 3.25 15.16
C PHE A 24 7.08 2.00 16.03
N ASN A 25 7.96 1.00 15.88
CA ASN A 25 7.90 -0.24 16.67
C ASN A 25 8.23 -0.02 18.15
N LYS A 26 8.99 1.04 18.49
CA LYS A 26 9.36 1.37 19.87
C LYS A 26 8.26 2.19 20.57
N ASN A 27 7.78 3.26 19.93
CA ASN A 27 6.70 4.10 20.41
C ASN A 27 6.13 4.94 19.25
N ALA A 28 5.05 4.47 18.64
CA ALA A 28 4.42 5.15 17.51
C ALA A 28 3.94 6.57 17.83
N ASP A 29 3.44 6.82 19.06
CA ASP A 29 2.91 8.13 19.46
C ASP A 29 4.02 9.20 19.60
N ALA A 30 5.27 8.78 19.76
CA ALA A 30 6.42 9.66 19.85
C ALA A 30 7.08 9.97 18.49
N VAL A 31 6.60 9.38 17.39
CA VAL A 31 7.18 9.58 16.06
C VAL A 31 6.72 10.91 15.47
N ASP A 32 7.65 11.85 15.31
CA ASP A 32 7.41 13.10 14.61
C ASP A 32 7.84 13.01 13.13
N LEU A 33 6.86 12.79 12.26
CA LEU A 33 7.05 12.76 10.80
C LEU A 33 7.37 14.14 10.20
N SER A 34 7.22 15.24 10.95
CA SER A 34 7.54 16.60 10.49
C SER A 34 9.00 16.98 10.71
N SER A 35 9.77 16.16 11.44
CA SER A 35 11.18 16.39 11.69
C SER A 35 12.01 16.40 10.40
N GLU A 36 13.11 17.17 10.40
CA GLU A 36 14.03 17.26 9.26
C GLU A 36 14.63 15.90 8.84
N GLU A 37 14.65 14.92 9.76
CA GLU A 37 15.10 13.55 9.46
C GLU A 37 14.23 12.85 8.40
N TYR A 38 12.93 13.19 8.33
CA TYR A 38 11.96 12.55 7.43
C TYR A 38 11.42 13.50 6.37
N ARG A 39 12.16 14.58 6.09
CA ARG A 39 11.80 15.59 5.09
C ARG A 39 11.65 15.01 3.67
N ASP A 40 12.44 13.99 3.33
CA ASP A 40 12.24 13.20 2.12
C ASP A 40 11.03 12.27 2.30
N ILE A 41 9.94 12.60 1.62
CA ILE A 41 8.69 11.84 1.68
C ILE A 41 8.86 10.37 1.24
N ASN A 42 9.88 10.06 0.42
CA ASN A 42 10.14 8.69 -0.01
C ASN A 42 10.60 7.80 1.16
N ILE A 43 11.10 8.39 2.25
CA ILE A 43 11.38 7.68 3.51
C ILE A 43 10.07 7.19 4.13
N VAL A 44 9.08 8.08 4.27
CA VAL A 44 7.76 7.75 4.84
C VAL A 44 7.02 6.77 3.94
N ALA A 45 7.06 6.98 2.61
CA ALA A 45 6.48 6.06 1.64
C ALA A 45 7.15 4.68 1.69
N GLY A 46 8.47 4.63 1.86
CA GLY A 46 9.24 3.41 2.05
C GLY A 46 8.83 2.66 3.32
N ALA A 47 8.69 3.38 4.44
CA ALA A 47 8.24 2.80 5.71
C ALA A 47 6.82 2.23 5.62
N LEU A 48 5.89 2.94 4.98
CA LEU A 48 4.52 2.45 4.79
C LEU A 48 4.46 1.18 3.93
N LYS A 49 5.16 1.14 2.79
CA LYS A 49 5.24 -0.07 1.96
C LYS A 49 5.80 -1.25 2.76
N ARG A 50 6.83 -0.98 3.55
CA ARG A 50 7.49 -2.00 4.36
C ARG A 50 6.62 -2.48 5.51
N PHE A 51 5.80 -1.62 6.12
CA PHE A 51 4.81 -2.03 7.11
C PHE A 51 3.91 -3.14 6.55
N PHE A 52 3.31 -2.96 5.37
CA PHE A 52 2.48 -4.00 4.75
C PHE A 52 3.26 -5.26 4.40
N ARG A 53 4.46 -5.09 3.83
CA ARG A 53 5.32 -6.22 3.46
C ARG A 53 5.76 -7.04 4.66
N ASP A 54 6.01 -6.43 5.80
CA ASP A 54 6.59 -7.11 6.96
C ASP A 54 5.50 -7.64 7.92
N LEU A 55 4.21 -7.51 7.58
CA LEU A 55 3.12 -8.17 8.31
C LEU A 55 3.32 -9.69 8.33
N PRO A 56 3.00 -10.37 9.44
CA PRO A 56 3.05 -11.84 9.53
C PRO A 56 2.15 -12.53 8.50
N GLU A 57 1.03 -11.89 8.17
CA GLU A 57 0.09 -12.29 7.13
C GLU A 57 -0.14 -11.11 6.18
N PRO A 58 -0.19 -11.32 4.85
CA PRO A 58 -0.50 -10.27 3.89
C PRO A 58 -1.82 -9.58 4.21
N LEU A 59 -1.95 -8.32 3.85
CA LEU A 59 -3.19 -7.58 4.07
C LEU A 59 -4.39 -8.27 3.40
N MET A 60 -4.18 -8.86 2.22
CA MET A 60 -5.20 -9.60 1.47
C MET A 60 -5.27 -11.10 1.82
N THR A 61 -4.64 -11.50 2.94
CA THR A 61 -4.53 -12.86 3.51
C THR A 61 -3.88 -13.90 2.59
N PHE A 62 -3.37 -14.99 3.19
CA PHE A 62 -2.92 -16.15 2.41
C PHE A 62 -4.10 -16.97 1.90
N GLU A 63 -5.14 -17.10 2.72
CA GLU A 63 -6.33 -17.91 2.43
C GLU A 63 -7.05 -17.48 1.14
N LEU A 64 -7.17 -16.17 0.90
CA LEU A 64 -7.90 -15.64 -0.25
C LEU A 64 -7.02 -15.41 -1.48
N TYR A 65 -5.72 -15.72 -1.41
CA TYR A 65 -4.76 -15.40 -2.46
C TYR A 65 -5.20 -15.98 -3.82
N ASP A 66 -5.41 -17.30 -3.89
CA ASP A 66 -5.76 -17.98 -5.14
C ASP A 66 -7.08 -17.44 -5.71
N GLU A 67 -8.07 -17.16 -4.86
CA GLU A 67 -9.36 -16.62 -5.28
C GLU A 67 -9.24 -15.19 -5.83
N PHE A 68 -8.36 -14.35 -5.29
CA PHE A 68 -8.06 -13.05 -5.87
C PHE A 68 -7.39 -13.17 -7.25
N ILE A 69 -6.52 -14.16 -7.46
CA ILE A 69 -5.91 -14.41 -8.77
C ILE A 69 -6.96 -14.89 -9.77
N GLU A 70 -7.79 -15.85 -9.38
CA GLU A 70 -8.88 -16.38 -10.21
C GLU A 70 -9.88 -15.27 -10.60
N ALA A 71 -10.28 -14.42 -9.65
CA ALA A 71 -11.17 -13.29 -9.91
C ALA A 71 -10.55 -12.30 -10.92
N ASN A 72 -9.23 -12.06 -10.86
CA ASN A 72 -8.53 -11.20 -11.81
C ASN A 72 -8.49 -11.78 -13.24
N ASP A 73 -8.54 -13.09 -13.40
CA ASP A 73 -8.47 -13.76 -14.70
C ASP A 73 -9.83 -13.86 -15.42
N LEU A 74 -10.92 -13.48 -14.74
CA LEU A 74 -12.24 -13.33 -15.35
C LEU A 74 -12.20 -12.37 -16.54
N GLN A 75 -12.85 -12.75 -17.64
CA GLN A 75 -12.84 -11.97 -18.88
C GLN A 75 -13.87 -10.84 -18.84
N ASP A 76 -15.05 -11.13 -18.31
CA ASP A 76 -16.10 -10.14 -18.12
C ASP A 76 -15.75 -9.17 -16.98
N GLN A 77 -15.92 -7.87 -17.22
CA GLN A 77 -15.53 -6.84 -16.26
C GLN A 77 -16.50 -6.74 -15.08
N ASP A 78 -17.79 -6.99 -15.31
CA ASP A 78 -18.79 -6.93 -14.25
C ASP A 78 -18.61 -8.14 -13.33
N ASP A 79 -18.45 -9.34 -13.89
CA ASP A 79 -18.17 -10.55 -13.11
C ASP A 79 -16.89 -10.40 -12.27
N LYS A 80 -15.83 -9.83 -12.86
CA LYS A 80 -14.59 -9.50 -12.15
C LYS A 80 -14.83 -8.56 -10.97
N LEU A 81 -15.59 -7.50 -11.20
CA LEU A 81 -15.91 -6.53 -10.15
C LEU A 81 -16.73 -7.16 -9.03
N TYR A 82 -17.72 -7.99 -9.35
CA TYR A 82 -18.53 -8.70 -8.36
C TYR A 82 -17.70 -9.69 -7.55
N ALA A 83 -16.83 -10.49 -8.20
CA ALA A 83 -15.95 -11.44 -7.53
C ALA A 83 -14.97 -10.75 -6.59
N ILE A 84 -14.28 -9.69 -7.05
CA ILE A 84 -13.37 -8.91 -6.19
C ILE A 84 -14.13 -8.31 -5.01
N LYS A 85 -15.34 -7.76 -5.24
CA LYS A 85 -16.16 -7.18 -4.17
C LYS A 85 -16.54 -8.21 -3.11
N ASP A 86 -16.93 -9.42 -3.50
CA ASP A 86 -17.24 -10.51 -2.57
C ASP A 86 -16.03 -10.88 -1.70
N LEU A 87 -14.86 -11.05 -2.33
CA LEU A 87 -13.61 -11.35 -1.64
C LEU A 87 -13.21 -10.26 -0.64
N LEU A 88 -13.41 -8.98 -0.99
CA LEU A 88 -13.18 -7.88 -0.06
C LEU A 88 -14.05 -7.97 1.19
N TYR A 89 -15.32 -8.42 1.08
CA TYR A 89 -16.18 -8.59 2.25
C TYR A 89 -15.86 -9.83 3.08
N ARG A 90 -15.11 -10.77 2.53
CA ARG A 90 -14.62 -11.98 3.24
C ARG A 90 -13.33 -11.72 4.02
N LEU A 91 -12.61 -10.63 3.75
CA LEU A 91 -11.46 -10.24 4.53
C LEU A 91 -11.84 -10.05 6.01
N PRO A 92 -10.94 -10.38 6.96
CA PRO A 92 -11.11 -10.00 8.34
C PRO A 92 -11.36 -8.48 8.44
N LYS A 93 -12.27 -8.08 9.32
CA LYS A 93 -12.69 -6.67 9.46
C LYS A 93 -11.49 -5.69 9.56
N PRO A 94 -10.44 -5.94 10.37
CA PRO A 94 -9.29 -5.03 10.43
C PRO A 94 -8.56 -4.91 9.09
N ASN A 95 -8.41 -6.01 8.36
CA ASN A 95 -7.75 -6.04 7.05
C ASN A 95 -8.55 -5.25 6.02
N PHE A 96 -9.88 -5.43 5.97
CA PHE A 96 -10.75 -4.67 5.09
C PHE A 96 -10.69 -3.17 5.38
N GLU A 97 -10.79 -2.78 6.66
CA GLU A 97 -10.74 -1.36 7.05
C GLU A 97 -9.39 -0.72 6.67
N LEU A 98 -8.28 -1.42 6.91
CA LEU A 98 -6.95 -0.95 6.56
C LEU A 98 -6.74 -0.89 5.04
N LEU A 99 -7.18 -1.90 4.29
CA LEU A 99 -7.11 -1.91 2.83
C LEU A 99 -7.93 -0.77 2.24
N LYS A 100 -9.17 -0.57 2.72
CA LYS A 100 -10.01 0.56 2.31
C LYS A 100 -9.28 1.89 2.50
N ARG A 101 -8.66 2.12 3.67
CA ARG A 101 -7.90 3.35 3.93
C ARG A 101 -6.71 3.52 2.99
N LEU A 102 -6.01 2.43 2.67
CA LEU A 102 -4.94 2.46 1.69
C LEU A 102 -5.45 2.83 0.30
N ILE A 103 -6.53 2.20 -0.17
CA ILE A 103 -7.12 2.48 -1.49
C ILE A 103 -7.62 3.93 -1.59
N GLU A 104 -8.32 4.44 -0.57
CA GLU A 104 -8.73 5.86 -0.47
C GLU A 104 -7.51 6.80 -0.58
N HIS A 105 -6.38 6.43 0.02
CA HIS A 105 -5.16 7.21 -0.09
C HIS A 105 -4.55 7.16 -1.49
N LEU A 106 -4.49 5.97 -2.10
CA LEU A 106 -3.91 5.78 -3.43
C LEU A 106 -4.75 6.45 -4.52
N GLU A 107 -6.08 6.48 -4.38
CA GLU A 107 -6.97 7.29 -5.22
C GLU A 107 -6.59 8.78 -5.18
N ARG A 108 -6.34 9.31 -3.98
CA ARG A 108 -5.87 10.69 -3.81
C ARG A 108 -4.48 10.93 -4.39
N VAL A 109 -3.65 9.89 -4.56
CA VAL A 109 -2.35 10.01 -5.26
C VAL A 109 -2.59 10.08 -6.77
N THR A 110 -3.51 9.29 -7.30
CA THR A 110 -3.86 9.31 -8.73
C THR A 110 -4.51 10.63 -9.15
N ASP A 111 -5.20 11.34 -8.26
CA ASP A 111 -5.69 12.71 -8.53
C ASP A 111 -4.59 13.70 -8.94
N TYR A 112 -3.32 13.38 -8.65
CA TYR A 112 -2.14 14.20 -8.98
C TYR A 112 -1.24 13.54 -10.04
N GLU A 113 -1.72 12.53 -10.77
CA GLU A 113 -0.92 11.72 -11.69
C GLU A 113 -0.25 12.51 -12.82
N GLU A 114 -0.83 13.64 -13.24
CA GLU A 114 -0.21 14.56 -14.21
C GLU A 114 1.11 15.15 -13.69
N THR A 115 1.22 15.35 -12.38
CA THR A 115 2.42 15.91 -11.72
C THR A 115 3.34 14.83 -11.18
N ASN A 116 2.79 13.85 -10.46
CA ASN A 116 3.60 12.82 -9.79
C ASN A 116 3.93 11.61 -10.68
N HIS A 117 3.26 11.47 -11.83
CA HIS A 117 3.43 10.36 -12.79
C HIS A 117 3.12 8.96 -12.23
N MET A 118 2.28 8.89 -11.19
CA MET A 118 1.86 7.66 -10.53
C MET A 118 0.39 7.35 -10.79
N TYR A 119 0.12 6.81 -11.98
CA TYR A 119 -1.17 6.25 -12.37
C TYR A 119 -1.51 5.00 -11.54
N ALA A 120 -2.81 4.61 -11.50
CA ALA A 120 -3.28 3.42 -10.79
C ALA A 120 -2.47 2.16 -11.12
N ARG A 121 -2.12 1.95 -12.40
CA ARG A 121 -1.28 0.83 -12.85
C ARG A 121 0.12 0.84 -12.21
N ASN A 122 0.73 2.01 -12.09
CA ASN A 122 2.07 2.16 -11.50
C ASN A 122 2.02 1.87 -10.00
N LEU A 123 0.98 2.33 -9.31
CA LEU A 123 0.78 2.04 -7.90
C LEU A 123 0.48 0.55 -7.66
N ALA A 124 -0.31 -0.09 -8.51
CA ALA A 124 -0.58 -1.53 -8.43
C ALA A 124 0.70 -2.37 -8.55
N ILE A 125 1.61 -2.02 -9.46
CA ILE A 125 2.93 -2.70 -9.58
C ILE A 125 3.75 -2.54 -8.29
N VAL A 126 3.70 -1.36 -7.67
CA VAL A 126 4.45 -1.11 -6.43
C VAL A 126 3.82 -1.82 -5.24
N PHE A 127 2.51 -1.76 -5.07
CA PHE A 127 1.82 -2.26 -3.87
C PHE A 127 1.46 -3.74 -3.94
N GLY A 128 1.18 -4.30 -5.12
CA GLY A 128 0.77 -5.70 -5.30
C GLY A 128 1.63 -6.69 -4.49
N PRO A 129 2.97 -6.70 -4.66
CA PRO A 129 3.86 -7.60 -3.91
C PRO A 129 3.91 -7.36 -2.39
N ASN A 130 3.43 -6.21 -1.91
CA ASN A 130 3.38 -5.89 -0.48
C ASN A 130 2.03 -6.25 0.15
N LEU A 131 0.96 -6.41 -0.65
CA LEU A 131 -0.41 -6.68 -0.18
C LEU A 131 -0.85 -8.12 -0.38
N LEU A 132 -0.32 -8.79 -1.42
CA LEU A 132 -0.60 -10.16 -1.81
C LEU A 132 0.68 -10.98 -1.81
N LYS A 133 0.62 -12.18 -1.23
CA LYS A 133 1.71 -13.18 -1.27
C LYS A 133 1.10 -14.59 -1.25
N SER A 134 1.70 -15.48 -2.03
CA SER A 134 1.48 -16.93 -1.94
C SER A 134 2.22 -17.54 -0.76
#